data_AF-A0A072PVS3-F1
#
_entry.id   AF-A0A072PVS3-F1
#
_cell.length_a   1.000
_cell.length_b   1.000
_cell.length_c   1.000
_cell.angle_alpha   90.00
_cell.angle_beta   90.00
_cell.angle_gamma   90.00
#
_symmetry.space_group_name_H-M   'P 1'
#
loop_
_entity.id
_entity.type
_entity.pdbx_description
1 polymer ?
#
loop_
_entity_poly.entity_id
_entity_poly.type
_entity_poly.pdbx_seq_one_letter_code
_entity_poly.pdbx_strand_id
1 'polypeptide(L)'
;MVSTTAGYAINFNPNAYESMLLRELAAKGEIHVDRRQPPPRPSLIFQRREEGDEAASTATTESEAEPTAASSEESAASTTETTSSAKPTTTKASTTEANASVVPSTTKSGTTLPSVTVVTTSLPSAFDTSLGSNFTKPSCPQFFSKFLGNSTYQSCLPISLFLQNSNSFFSIQRSATLLAQTLDAACEAPLAICMPLLSNLAAELIDDDNCGADFSRENPLVLQAYSGLVAYEPVYRATCLKNAETGTYCFSDAVLNQTNPVDFYTYYTAIGMTMPPAVHPTCNQCLHDTMEIFASYAGTDNQPLAKTYLSCANQIDATCGVGFVATNIKTGTVAAPGEKSAASLPRMSVMTTGLAAMIAALLIVL
;
A
#
# COMPACT_ATOMS: atom_id res chain seq x y z
N MET A 1 23.04 -34.78 -41.20
CA MET A 1 23.37 -34.35 -39.82
C MET A 1 22.09 -33.82 -39.19
N VAL A 2 21.68 -34.36 -38.05
CA VAL A 2 20.57 -33.83 -37.23
C VAL A 2 21.04 -33.96 -35.78
N SER A 3 21.06 -32.86 -35.04
CA SER A 3 21.44 -32.83 -33.64
C SER A 3 20.29 -32.24 -32.83
N THR A 4 19.53 -33.12 -32.18
CA THR A 4 18.32 -32.72 -31.44
C THR A 4 18.72 -32.23 -30.05
N THR A 5 18.76 -30.92 -29.84
CA THR A 5 19.00 -30.32 -28.52
C THR A 5 17.80 -30.55 -27.60
N ALA A 6 17.94 -31.47 -26.65
CA ALA A 6 16.93 -31.73 -25.64
C ALA A 6 16.90 -30.57 -24.61
N GLY A 7 16.01 -29.59 -24.83
CA GLY A 7 15.75 -28.52 -23.88
C GLY A 7 15.10 -29.07 -22.62
N TYR A 8 15.78 -28.93 -21.47
CA TYR A 8 15.26 -29.37 -20.17
C TYR A 8 14.19 -28.39 -19.67
N ALA A 9 12.92 -28.64 -20.03
CA ALA A 9 11.79 -27.84 -19.58
C ALA A 9 11.49 -28.09 -18.09
N ILE A 10 12.15 -27.34 -17.21
CA ILE A 10 11.84 -27.34 -15.77
C ILE A 10 10.46 -26.70 -15.56
N ASN A 11 9.44 -27.54 -15.48
CA ASN A 11 8.09 -27.13 -15.08
C ASN A 11 8.08 -26.76 -13.59
N PHE A 12 8.39 -25.49 -13.29
CA PHE A 12 8.08 -24.90 -12.01
C PHE A 12 6.55 -24.83 -11.84
N ASN A 13 6.01 -25.72 -11.02
CA ASN A 13 4.62 -25.66 -10.57
C ASN A 13 4.57 -24.87 -9.25
N PRO A 14 4.20 -23.58 -9.26
CA PRO A 14 4.24 -22.74 -8.05
C PRO A 14 3.34 -23.28 -6.93
N ASN A 15 2.15 -23.76 -7.29
CA ASN A 15 1.15 -24.32 -6.38
C ASN A 15 1.68 -25.49 -5.54
N ALA A 16 2.69 -26.24 -6.04
CA ALA A 16 3.27 -27.37 -5.33
C ALA A 16 4.07 -26.92 -4.10
N TYR A 17 4.95 -25.92 -4.26
CA TYR A 17 5.78 -25.38 -3.18
C TYR A 17 4.96 -24.58 -2.17
N GLU A 18 4.02 -23.77 -2.66
CA GLU A 18 3.04 -23.02 -1.86
C GLU A 18 2.31 -23.95 -0.88
N SER A 19 1.86 -25.12 -1.35
CA SER A 19 1.15 -26.11 -0.51
C SER A 19 2.00 -26.77 0.58
N MET A 20 3.32 -26.84 0.40
CA MET A 20 4.26 -27.37 1.41
C MET A 20 4.59 -26.31 2.45
N LEU A 21 4.89 -25.09 2.00
CA LEU A 21 5.34 -24.00 2.85
C LEU A 21 4.23 -23.51 3.81
N LEU A 22 3.01 -23.38 3.31
CA LEU A 22 1.83 -23.08 4.13
C LEU A 22 1.56 -24.17 5.19
N ARG A 23 1.89 -25.44 4.90
CA ARG A 23 1.79 -26.53 5.89
C ARG A 23 2.89 -26.46 6.94
N GLU A 24 4.10 -26.05 6.58
CA GLU A 24 5.19 -25.87 7.54
C GLU A 24 4.89 -24.73 8.51
N LEU A 25 4.47 -23.57 8.01
CA LEU A 25 4.07 -22.42 8.84
C LEU A 25 2.86 -22.76 9.73
N ALA A 26 1.87 -23.49 9.20
CA ALA A 26 0.75 -23.98 10.00
C ALA A 26 1.16 -25.02 11.07
N ALA A 27 2.15 -25.87 10.78
CA ALA A 27 2.67 -26.85 11.74
C ALA A 27 3.50 -26.21 12.87
N LYS A 28 4.14 -25.06 12.60
CA LYS A 28 4.78 -24.21 13.63
C LYS A 28 3.78 -23.34 14.40
N GLY A 29 2.51 -23.28 13.97
CA GLY A 29 1.49 -22.41 14.55
C GLY A 29 1.64 -20.92 14.17
N GLU A 30 2.41 -20.62 13.12
CA GLU A 30 2.69 -19.25 12.67
C GLU A 30 1.56 -18.66 11.80
N ILE A 31 0.75 -19.51 11.16
CA ILE A 31 -0.44 -19.10 10.40
C ILE A 31 -1.62 -20.06 10.66
N HIS A 32 -2.85 -19.54 10.63
CA HIS A 32 -4.06 -20.37 10.56
C HIS A 32 -4.53 -20.52 9.11
N VAL A 33 -4.49 -21.75 8.59
CA VAL A 33 -4.92 -22.06 7.20
C VAL A 33 -6.39 -22.48 7.20
N ASP A 34 -7.26 -21.59 6.69
CA ASP A 34 -8.65 -21.93 6.41
C ASP A 34 -8.73 -23.05 5.35
N ARG A 35 -9.56 -24.06 5.62
CA ARG A 35 -9.75 -25.24 4.76
C ARG A 35 -11.01 -25.15 3.89
N ARG A 36 -11.75 -24.03 3.93
CA ARG A 36 -12.90 -23.78 3.05
C ARG A 36 -12.43 -23.73 1.59
N GLN A 37 -13.19 -24.39 0.72
CA GLN A 37 -12.85 -24.56 -0.68
C GLN A 37 -12.95 -23.20 -1.41
N PRO A 38 -11.90 -22.74 -2.12
CA PRO A 38 -11.91 -21.42 -2.75
C PRO A 38 -12.96 -21.34 -3.88
N PRO A 39 -13.58 -20.16 -4.09
CA PRO A 39 -14.53 -19.97 -5.18
C PRO A 39 -13.84 -20.17 -6.55
N PRO A 40 -14.57 -20.65 -7.57
CA PRO A 40 -14.01 -20.88 -8.89
C PRO A 40 -13.56 -19.55 -9.52
N ARG A 41 -12.27 -19.45 -9.87
CA ARG A 41 -11.70 -18.27 -10.54
C ARG A 41 -12.37 -18.08 -11.92
N PRO A 42 -12.90 -16.88 -12.25
CA PRO A 42 -13.41 -16.60 -13.59
C PRO A 42 -12.31 -16.75 -14.65
N SER A 43 -12.61 -17.44 -15.75
CA SER A 43 -11.71 -17.55 -16.90
C SER A 43 -11.68 -16.24 -17.68
N LEU A 44 -10.54 -15.53 -17.63
CA LEU A 44 -10.33 -14.33 -18.46
C LEU A 44 -10.19 -14.72 -19.93
N ILE A 45 -11.25 -14.51 -20.71
CA ILE A 45 -11.21 -14.62 -22.17
C ILE A 45 -10.55 -13.35 -22.70
N PHE A 46 -9.30 -13.47 -23.17
CA PHE A 46 -8.66 -12.44 -24.00
C PHE A 46 -9.34 -12.39 -25.36
N GLN A 47 -10.41 -11.61 -25.48
CA GLN A 47 -11.04 -11.36 -26.78
C GLN A 47 -10.18 -10.37 -27.58
N ARG A 48 -9.34 -10.92 -28.47
CA ARG A 48 -8.56 -10.15 -29.45
C ARG A 48 -9.49 -9.22 -30.22
N ARG A 49 -9.16 -7.93 -30.24
CA ARG A 49 -9.79 -6.93 -31.11
C ARG A 49 -9.28 -7.15 -32.53
N GLU A 50 -10.19 -7.28 -33.48
CA GLU A 50 -9.89 -7.15 -34.91
C GLU A 50 -10.45 -5.80 -35.39
N GLU A 51 -9.74 -5.16 -36.31
CA GLU A 51 -10.11 -3.87 -36.89
C GLU A 51 -10.76 -4.08 -38.27
N GLY A 52 -11.69 -3.21 -38.63
CA GLY A 52 -12.40 -3.26 -39.91
C GLY A 52 -13.44 -2.16 -40.03
N ASP A 53 -13.10 -1.10 -40.79
CA ASP A 53 -14.06 -0.13 -41.33
C ASP A 53 -15.03 -0.83 -42.33
N GLU A 54 -16.24 -0.35 -42.62
CA GLU A 54 -16.52 0.99 -43.14
C GLU A 54 -18.03 1.37 -43.14
N ALA A 55 -18.29 2.68 -43.22
CA ALA A 55 -19.40 3.36 -43.90
C ALA A 55 -20.89 3.23 -43.44
N ALA A 56 -21.42 4.43 -43.10
CA ALA A 56 -22.76 4.96 -43.43
C ALA A 56 -24.04 4.39 -42.77
N SER A 57 -25.17 5.12 -42.74
CA SER A 57 -25.45 6.57 -42.57
C SER A 57 -26.97 6.77 -42.64
N THR A 58 -27.60 7.32 -41.60
CA THR A 58 -28.95 7.92 -41.71
C THR A 58 -29.03 9.12 -40.77
N ALA A 59 -29.37 10.29 -41.29
CA ALA A 59 -29.60 11.50 -40.51
C ALA A 59 -31.09 11.86 -40.49
N THR A 60 -31.54 12.49 -39.41
CA THR A 60 -32.77 13.30 -39.39
C THR A 60 -32.52 14.56 -38.56
N THR A 61 -32.95 15.70 -39.07
CA THR A 61 -32.99 17.01 -38.40
C THR A 61 -34.22 17.08 -37.45
N GLU A 62 -34.54 18.14 -36.69
CA GLU A 62 -34.17 19.57 -36.79
C GLU A 62 -34.51 20.36 -35.51
N SER A 63 -34.17 21.66 -35.52
CA SER A 63 -34.78 22.79 -34.79
C SER A 63 -34.02 23.37 -33.58
N GLU A 64 -33.76 24.67 -33.65
CA GLU A 64 -33.04 25.48 -32.66
C GLU A 64 -33.93 26.11 -31.57
N ALA A 65 -33.29 26.61 -30.51
CA ALA A 65 -33.66 27.87 -29.85
C ALA A 65 -32.46 28.46 -29.06
N GLU A 66 -31.98 29.64 -29.47
CA GLU A 66 -31.23 30.57 -28.59
C GLU A 66 -32.25 31.41 -27.76
N PRO A 67 -31.88 32.06 -26.63
CA PRO A 67 -31.22 33.37 -26.74
C PRO A 67 -30.20 33.75 -25.65
N THR A 68 -29.09 34.35 -26.11
CA THR A 68 -28.59 35.71 -25.79
C THR A 68 -28.52 36.19 -24.34
N ALA A 69 -27.37 36.76 -23.97
CA ALA A 69 -27.07 37.30 -22.63
C ALA A 69 -27.54 38.75 -22.40
N ALA A 70 -27.64 39.14 -21.12
CA ALA A 70 -27.68 40.52 -20.64
C ALA A 70 -26.91 40.64 -19.31
N SER A 71 -26.35 41.82 -19.01
CA SER A 71 -25.51 42.10 -17.84
C SER A 71 -26.10 43.22 -16.98
N SER A 72 -25.84 43.18 -15.68
CA SER A 72 -25.84 44.36 -14.80
C SER A 72 -24.90 44.14 -13.60
N GLU A 73 -24.22 45.22 -13.19
CA GLU A 73 -23.12 45.23 -12.21
C GLU A 73 -23.52 45.95 -10.89
N GLU A 74 -22.49 46.36 -10.13
CA GLU A 74 -22.47 47.25 -8.94
C GLU A 74 -22.68 46.55 -7.57
N SER A 75 -21.69 46.42 -6.67
CA SER A 75 -20.77 47.39 -6.01
C SER A 75 -21.44 48.32 -4.99
N ALA A 76 -20.79 48.81 -3.92
CA ALA A 76 -19.60 48.37 -3.17
C ALA A 76 -19.45 49.18 -1.86
N ALA A 77 -18.86 48.60 -0.80
CA ALA A 77 -18.17 49.28 0.32
C ALA A 77 -17.50 48.18 1.19
N SER A 78 -16.22 48.16 1.57
CA SER A 78 -15.13 49.14 1.68
C SER A 78 -15.11 49.99 2.97
N THR A 79 -14.18 49.64 3.87
CA THR A 79 -13.56 50.58 4.82
C THR A 79 -12.10 50.18 5.10
N THR A 80 -11.22 51.18 5.12
CA THR A 80 -9.83 51.12 5.62
C THR A 80 -9.83 51.16 7.17
N GLU A 81 -8.76 51.14 7.98
CA GLU A 81 -7.30 51.36 7.85
C GLU A 81 -6.62 50.73 9.12
N THR A 82 -5.31 50.76 9.47
CA THR A 82 -4.07 51.45 9.02
C THR A 82 -2.82 50.56 9.27
N THR A 83 -1.62 51.07 8.95
CA THR A 83 -0.28 50.48 9.16
C THR A 83 0.26 50.49 10.59
N SER A 84 1.20 49.58 10.90
CA SER A 84 2.50 49.95 11.54
C SER A 84 3.57 48.85 11.45
N SER A 85 4.84 49.27 11.35
CA SER A 85 6.01 48.38 11.19
C SER A 85 6.68 48.04 12.51
N ALA A 86 7.30 46.85 12.60
CA ALA A 86 8.31 46.52 13.61
C ALA A 86 9.49 45.76 12.99
N LYS A 87 10.68 45.92 13.58
CA LYS A 87 11.99 45.52 13.04
C LYS A 87 12.50 44.23 13.72
N PRO A 88 13.24 43.33 13.02
CA PRO A 88 13.87 42.17 13.65
C PRO A 88 14.98 42.57 14.64
N THR A 89 15.12 41.80 15.73
CA THR A 89 16.15 42.00 16.75
C THR A 89 16.95 40.71 16.98
N THR A 90 18.24 40.77 16.68
CA THR A 90 19.23 39.70 16.90
C THR A 90 19.68 39.64 18.36
N THR A 91 19.84 38.44 18.94
CA THR A 91 20.69 38.08 20.12
C THR A 91 20.29 36.68 20.62
N LYS A 92 21.17 35.76 21.02
CA LYS A 92 22.62 35.53 20.81
C LYS A 92 22.89 34.07 21.25
N ALA A 93 23.92 33.41 20.71
CA ALA A 93 24.33 32.08 21.19
C ALA A 93 24.79 32.09 22.67
N SER A 94 24.53 30.99 23.38
CA SER A 94 25.14 30.70 24.69
C SER A 94 25.82 29.33 24.62
N THR A 95 27.13 29.34 24.46
CA THR A 95 27.98 28.15 24.59
C THR A 95 28.16 27.80 26.06
N THR A 96 28.13 26.51 26.41
CA THR A 96 28.49 26.06 27.76
C THR A 96 29.36 24.81 27.69
N GLU A 97 30.66 24.98 27.81
CA GLU A 97 31.65 23.91 27.89
C GLU A 97 31.82 23.46 29.34
N ALA A 98 31.58 22.17 29.63
CA ALA A 98 32.03 21.45 30.85
C ALA A 98 31.65 19.96 30.69
N ASN A 99 32.49 18.96 30.97
CA ASN A 99 33.86 18.96 31.46
C ASN A 99 34.52 17.63 31.03
N ALA A 100 35.78 17.64 30.57
CA ALA A 100 36.51 16.41 30.25
C ALA A 100 37.17 15.83 31.51
N SER A 101 37.05 14.53 31.74
CA SER A 101 37.77 13.83 32.81
C SER A 101 38.80 12.88 32.20
N VAL A 102 40.09 13.13 32.47
CA VAL A 102 41.22 12.42 31.84
C VAL A 102 42.29 12.07 32.89
N VAL A 103 42.31 10.82 33.37
CA VAL A 103 43.45 10.18 34.06
C VAL A 103 43.26 8.65 34.03
N PRO A 104 44.32 7.82 33.97
CA PRO A 104 45.43 7.83 33.01
C PRO A 104 45.55 6.50 32.23
N SER A 105 46.42 6.46 31.22
CA SER A 105 46.78 5.25 30.46
C SER A 105 47.55 4.22 31.31
N THR A 106 47.33 2.93 31.04
CA THR A 106 48.29 1.85 31.37
C THR A 106 48.70 1.10 30.11
N THR A 107 50.00 1.04 29.85
CA THR A 107 50.58 0.57 28.57
C THR A 107 50.68 -0.95 28.50
N LYS A 108 50.05 -1.56 27.49
CA LYS A 108 50.45 -2.88 26.97
C LYS A 108 50.33 -2.92 25.45
N SER A 109 51.46 -3.10 24.77
CA SER A 109 51.50 -3.29 23.33
C SER A 109 50.97 -4.67 22.96
N GLY A 110 50.09 -4.74 21.95
CA GLY A 110 49.63 -5.98 21.33
C GLY A 110 49.19 -5.69 19.90
N THR A 111 49.80 -6.36 18.93
CA THR A 111 49.49 -6.16 17.51
C THR A 111 48.14 -6.80 17.18
N THR A 112 47.10 -5.99 17.03
CA THR A 112 45.80 -6.43 16.54
C THR A 112 45.55 -5.93 15.12
N LEU A 113 45.06 -6.81 14.26
CA LEU A 113 44.42 -6.44 12.99
C LEU A 113 43.34 -5.35 13.22
N PRO A 114 43.00 -4.53 12.21
CA PRO A 114 41.79 -3.71 12.28
C PRO A 114 40.58 -4.63 12.48
N SER A 115 40.05 -4.65 13.70
CA SER A 115 38.77 -5.28 13.98
C SER A 115 37.72 -4.55 13.14
N VAL A 116 37.06 -5.28 12.24
CA VAL A 116 35.87 -4.76 11.57
C VAL A 116 34.81 -4.64 12.66
N THR A 117 34.65 -3.44 13.19
CA THR A 117 33.51 -3.10 14.03
C THR A 117 32.28 -3.19 13.13
N VAL A 118 31.65 -4.36 13.11
CA VAL A 118 30.30 -4.53 12.61
C VAL A 118 29.43 -3.68 13.52
N VAL A 119 29.18 -2.44 13.10
CA VAL A 119 28.16 -1.60 13.73
C VAL A 119 26.85 -2.34 13.43
N THR A 120 26.34 -3.07 14.42
CA THR A 120 25.01 -3.68 14.35
C THR A 120 23.98 -2.57 14.45
N THR A 121 23.83 -1.84 13.36
CA THR A 121 22.77 -0.86 13.12
C THR A 121 21.47 -1.59 13.33
N SER A 122 20.74 -1.25 14.40
CA SER A 122 19.49 -1.93 14.74
C SER A 122 18.53 -1.82 13.58
N LEU A 123 18.22 -2.94 12.94
CA LEU A 123 17.21 -3.01 11.88
C LEU A 123 15.89 -2.45 12.42
N PRO A 124 15.12 -1.72 11.59
CA PRO A 124 13.92 -1.04 12.04
C PRO A 124 12.84 -2.03 12.47
N SER A 125 12.03 -1.62 13.45
CA SER A 125 10.77 -2.29 13.78
C SER A 125 9.59 -1.37 13.46
N ALA A 126 8.50 -1.96 13.00
CA ALA A 126 7.20 -1.29 13.01
C ALA A 126 6.73 -1.12 14.46
N PHE A 127 5.97 -0.06 14.71
CA PHE A 127 5.40 0.28 16.02
C PHE A 127 6.46 0.30 17.14
N ASP A 128 7.61 0.94 16.85
CA ASP A 128 8.75 1.06 17.78
C ASP A 128 8.60 2.13 18.86
N THR A 129 7.46 2.83 18.86
CA THR A 129 6.97 3.68 19.96
C THR A 129 5.78 3.03 20.67
N SER A 130 5.37 3.59 21.81
CA SER A 130 4.15 3.16 22.51
C SER A 130 2.94 3.14 21.56
N LEU A 131 2.23 2.01 21.53
CA LEU A 131 0.97 1.81 20.80
C LEU A 131 -0.17 2.73 21.28
N GLY A 132 0.02 3.44 22.39
CA GLY A 132 -1.02 4.20 23.06
C GLY A 132 -2.01 3.32 23.83
N SER A 133 -3.13 3.92 24.23
CA SER A 133 -4.19 3.27 25.03
C SER A 133 -5.57 3.31 24.38
N ASN A 134 -5.68 3.82 23.15
CA ASN A 134 -6.94 3.97 22.44
C ASN A 134 -7.32 2.68 21.70
N PHE A 135 -7.79 1.68 22.45
CA PHE A 135 -8.27 0.39 21.94
C PHE A 135 -9.58 0.00 22.62
N THR A 136 -10.49 -0.60 21.85
CA THR A 136 -11.82 -1.04 22.28
C THR A 136 -11.76 -2.32 23.13
N LYS A 137 -10.76 -3.18 22.89
CA LYS A 137 -10.49 -4.41 23.65
C LYS A 137 -9.00 -4.55 23.99
N PRO A 138 -8.62 -5.21 25.10
CA PRO A 138 -7.22 -5.54 25.40
C PRO A 138 -6.62 -6.57 24.44
N SER A 139 -7.44 -7.33 23.72
CA SER A 139 -7.01 -8.28 22.68
C SER A 139 -6.23 -7.61 21.55
N CYS A 140 -6.58 -6.37 21.18
CA CYS A 140 -5.92 -5.68 20.08
C CYS A 140 -4.44 -5.35 20.36
N PRO A 141 -4.06 -4.64 21.45
CA PRO A 141 -2.65 -4.43 21.77
C PRO A 141 -1.92 -5.73 22.14
N GLN A 142 -2.62 -6.78 22.61
CA GLN A 142 -2.05 -8.12 22.75
C GLN A 142 -1.72 -8.75 21.39
N PHE A 143 -2.58 -8.59 20.37
CA PHE A 143 -2.31 -9.05 19.00
C PHE A 143 -1.11 -8.32 18.37
N PHE A 144 -1.02 -7.00 18.53
CA PHE A 144 0.19 -6.26 18.14
C PHE A 144 1.44 -6.83 18.83
N SER A 145 1.37 -7.07 20.13
CA SER A 145 2.48 -7.67 20.90
C SER A 145 2.83 -9.08 20.40
N LYS A 146 1.84 -9.91 20.01
CA LYS A 146 2.02 -11.26 19.43
C LYS A 146 2.83 -11.20 18.13
N PHE A 147 2.43 -10.37 17.16
CA PHE A 147 3.09 -10.37 15.86
C PHE A 147 4.43 -9.62 15.86
N LEU A 148 4.55 -8.51 16.62
CA LEU A 148 5.82 -7.80 16.77
C LEU A 148 6.88 -8.65 17.50
N GLY A 149 6.46 -9.58 18.37
CA GLY A 149 7.32 -10.56 19.02
C GLY A 149 7.64 -11.82 18.18
N ASN A 150 7.07 -11.98 16.98
CA ASN A 150 7.30 -13.14 16.13
C ASN A 150 8.61 -12.97 15.33
N SER A 151 9.53 -13.93 15.47
CA SER A 151 10.86 -13.87 14.83
C SER A 151 10.82 -13.98 13.31
N THR A 152 9.87 -14.72 12.74
CA THR A 152 9.66 -14.80 11.29
C THR A 152 9.19 -13.45 10.76
N TYR A 153 8.22 -12.80 11.40
CA TYR A 153 7.77 -11.44 11.07
C TYR A 153 8.93 -10.42 11.16
N GLN A 154 9.76 -10.49 12.21
CA GLN A 154 10.94 -9.63 12.33
C GLN A 154 11.93 -9.83 11.18
N SER A 155 12.13 -11.07 10.71
CA SER A 155 12.99 -11.37 9.55
C SER A 155 12.43 -10.88 8.21
N CYS A 156 11.13 -10.55 8.13
CA CYS A 156 10.48 -10.09 6.90
C CYS A 156 10.66 -8.60 6.61
N LEU A 157 11.20 -7.83 7.56
CA LEU A 157 11.52 -6.39 7.47
C LEU A 157 10.49 -5.57 6.66
N PRO A 158 9.21 -5.53 7.07
CA PRO A 158 8.13 -4.95 6.26
C PRO A 158 8.18 -3.42 6.17
N ILE A 159 8.85 -2.92 5.14
CA ILE A 159 8.94 -1.49 4.81
C ILE A 159 7.54 -0.86 4.63
N SER A 160 6.56 -1.63 4.16
CA SER A 160 5.14 -1.22 4.09
C SER A 160 4.56 -0.77 5.45
N LEU A 161 5.00 -1.37 6.56
CA LEU A 161 4.65 -0.94 7.90
C LEU A 161 5.60 0.14 8.43
N PHE A 162 6.88 0.08 8.07
CA PHE A 162 7.89 1.05 8.51
C PHE A 162 7.64 2.46 7.98
N LEU A 163 7.11 2.58 6.74
CA LEU A 163 6.79 3.86 6.08
C LEU A 163 5.83 4.75 6.90
N GLN A 164 4.97 4.19 7.74
CA GLN A 164 4.08 4.98 8.61
C GLN A 164 4.41 4.86 10.11
N ASN A 165 5.01 3.76 10.55
CA ASN A 165 4.96 3.36 11.95
C ASN A 165 6.35 3.10 12.58
N SER A 166 7.46 3.55 11.99
CA SER A 166 8.81 3.24 12.47
C SER A 166 9.71 4.47 12.57
N ASN A 167 9.96 4.91 13.80
CA ASN A 167 10.83 6.04 14.13
C ASN A 167 12.32 5.69 13.90
N SER A 168 12.67 4.41 14.08
CA SER A 168 13.95 3.85 13.68
C SER A 168 14.13 3.94 12.15
N PHE A 169 13.12 3.59 11.35
CA PHE A 169 13.18 3.77 9.89
C PHE A 169 13.26 5.25 9.47
N PHE A 170 12.47 6.14 10.09
CA PHE A 170 12.55 7.59 9.84
C PHE A 170 13.89 8.23 10.25
N SER A 171 14.64 7.56 11.12
CA SER A 171 16.03 7.93 11.48
C SER A 171 17.03 7.36 10.48
N ILE A 172 16.84 6.11 10.05
CA ILE A 172 17.63 5.39 9.04
C ILE A 172 17.58 6.10 7.67
N GLN A 173 16.40 6.58 7.25
CA GLN A 173 16.19 7.32 6.00
C GLN A 173 17.10 8.56 5.85
N ARG A 174 17.63 9.10 6.95
CA ARG A 174 18.53 10.27 6.96
C ARG A 174 19.99 9.93 6.64
N SER A 175 20.30 8.65 6.39
CA SER A 175 21.65 8.18 6.09
C SER A 175 21.63 7.16 4.96
N ALA A 176 22.25 7.50 3.83
CA ALA A 176 22.31 6.65 2.64
C ALA A 176 22.83 5.23 2.94
N THR A 177 23.87 5.13 3.79
CA THR A 177 24.45 3.84 4.18
C THR A 177 23.48 2.99 5.00
N LEU A 178 22.77 3.59 5.96
CA LEU A 178 21.82 2.86 6.81
C LEU A 178 20.59 2.43 6.02
N LEU A 179 20.09 3.30 5.13
CA LEU A 179 18.95 3.02 4.28
C LEU A 179 19.28 1.91 3.28
N ALA A 180 20.46 1.95 2.64
CA ALA A 180 20.94 0.87 1.78
C ALA A 180 21.05 -0.46 2.54
N GLN A 181 21.74 -0.50 3.70
CA GLN A 181 21.85 -1.71 4.52
C GLN A 181 20.49 -2.30 4.94
N THR A 182 19.52 -1.42 5.24
CA THR A 182 18.15 -1.83 5.59
C THR A 182 17.40 -2.40 4.38
N LEU A 183 17.60 -1.82 3.19
CA LEU A 183 17.01 -2.29 1.94
C LEU A 183 17.66 -3.59 1.46
N ASP A 184 18.98 -3.73 1.50
CA ASP A 184 19.66 -4.99 1.18
C ASP A 184 19.12 -6.12 2.07
N ALA A 185 19.04 -5.92 3.39
CA ALA A 185 18.48 -6.91 4.33
C ALA A 185 16.98 -7.20 4.07
N ALA A 186 16.17 -6.18 3.76
CA ALA A 186 14.75 -6.36 3.45
C ALA A 186 14.52 -7.10 2.12
N CYS A 187 15.38 -6.88 1.12
CA CYS A 187 15.29 -7.50 -0.20
C CYS A 187 15.91 -8.91 -0.27
N GLU A 188 16.64 -9.33 0.76
CA GLU A 188 17.02 -10.73 1.00
C GLU A 188 15.93 -11.52 1.73
N ALA A 189 14.91 -10.86 2.28
CA ALA A 189 13.85 -11.55 3.04
C ALA A 189 13.04 -12.51 2.14
N PRO A 190 12.75 -13.74 2.58
CA PRO A 190 12.12 -14.75 1.74
C PRO A 190 10.64 -14.43 1.48
N LEU A 191 10.34 -13.72 0.39
CA LEU A 191 9.00 -13.27 0.00
C LEU A 191 7.94 -14.39 0.04
N ALA A 192 8.32 -15.62 -0.32
CA ALA A 192 7.44 -16.80 -0.27
C ALA A 192 6.99 -17.20 1.15
N ILE A 193 7.77 -16.87 2.19
CA ILE A 193 7.39 -17.02 3.62
C ILE A 193 6.67 -15.77 4.10
N CYS A 194 7.22 -14.60 3.77
CA CYS A 194 6.80 -13.34 4.35
C CYS A 194 5.44 -12.84 3.82
N MET A 195 5.16 -12.99 2.53
CA MET A 195 3.87 -12.62 1.94
C MET A 195 2.68 -13.39 2.57
N PRO A 196 2.67 -14.74 2.66
CA PRO A 196 1.56 -15.43 3.31
C PRO A 196 1.50 -15.19 4.82
N LEU A 197 2.64 -14.98 5.51
CA LEU A 197 2.64 -14.60 6.92
C LEU A 197 1.96 -13.24 7.14
N LEU A 198 2.36 -12.19 6.43
CA LEU A 198 1.78 -10.86 6.59
C LEU A 198 0.33 -10.79 6.09
N SER A 199 -0.03 -11.56 5.05
CA SER A 199 -1.42 -11.73 4.63
C SER A 199 -2.28 -12.42 5.71
N ASN A 200 -1.75 -13.46 6.38
CA ASN A 200 -2.46 -14.10 7.48
C ASN A 200 -2.60 -13.18 8.70
N LEU A 201 -1.55 -12.42 9.03
CA LEU A 201 -1.60 -11.39 10.08
C LEU A 201 -2.62 -10.28 9.77
N ALA A 202 -2.77 -9.87 8.49
CA ALA A 202 -3.82 -8.92 8.11
C ALA A 202 -5.24 -9.48 8.31
N ALA A 203 -5.43 -10.78 8.06
CA ALA A 203 -6.70 -11.47 8.29
C ALA A 203 -6.98 -11.66 9.79
N GLU A 204 -6.00 -12.11 10.59
CA GLU A 204 -6.15 -12.23 12.04
C GLU A 204 -6.41 -10.86 12.69
N LEU A 205 -5.75 -9.79 12.22
CA LEU A 205 -5.91 -8.42 12.76
C LEU A 205 -7.37 -7.96 12.77
N ILE A 206 -8.09 -8.16 11.66
CA ILE A 206 -9.47 -7.68 11.49
C ILE A 206 -10.53 -8.60 12.10
N ASP A 207 -10.12 -9.72 12.72
CA ASP A 207 -11.04 -10.63 13.41
C ASP A 207 -11.62 -9.96 14.68
N ASP A 208 -12.90 -10.23 14.97
CA ASP A 208 -13.60 -9.72 16.15
C ASP A 208 -12.88 -10.11 17.46
N ASP A 209 -12.17 -11.24 17.52
CA ASP A 209 -11.37 -11.66 18.69
C ASP A 209 -10.06 -10.87 18.87
N ASN A 210 -9.53 -10.23 17.82
CA ASN A 210 -8.31 -9.42 17.87
C ASN A 210 -8.63 -7.91 17.87
N CYS A 211 -8.55 -7.23 16.72
CA CYS A 211 -8.79 -5.80 16.55
C CYS A 211 -10.03 -5.47 15.71
N GLY A 212 -10.87 -6.43 15.30
CA GLY A 212 -12.01 -6.20 14.39
C GLY A 212 -12.98 -5.10 14.85
N ALA A 213 -13.19 -4.96 16.15
CA ALA A 213 -13.98 -3.88 16.75
C ALA A 213 -13.33 -2.49 16.62
N ASP A 214 -12.00 -2.41 16.63
CA ASP A 214 -11.23 -1.17 16.44
C ASP A 214 -11.04 -0.86 14.94
N PHE A 215 -10.84 -1.87 14.10
CA PHE A 215 -10.85 -1.76 12.64
C PHE A 215 -12.19 -1.19 12.14
N SER A 216 -13.31 -1.75 12.60
CA SER A 216 -14.68 -1.28 12.30
C SER A 216 -15.03 0.08 12.90
N ARG A 217 -14.12 0.67 13.70
CA ARG A 217 -14.21 2.03 14.25
C ARG A 217 -13.18 2.98 13.62
N GLU A 218 -12.54 2.56 12.53
CA GLU A 218 -11.52 3.30 11.80
C GLU A 218 -10.34 3.74 12.70
N ASN A 219 -9.99 2.91 13.69
CA ASN A 219 -8.84 3.17 14.56
C ASN A 219 -7.57 3.30 13.71
N PRO A 220 -6.89 4.46 13.72
CA PRO A 220 -5.85 4.77 12.74
C PRO A 220 -4.70 3.76 12.81
N LEU A 221 -4.29 3.35 14.02
CA LEU A 221 -3.19 2.39 14.19
C LEU A 221 -3.53 1.02 13.58
N VAL A 222 -4.79 0.60 13.69
CA VAL A 222 -5.28 -0.67 13.15
C VAL A 222 -5.45 -0.60 11.63
N LEU A 223 -5.95 0.53 11.10
CA LEU A 223 -6.02 0.77 9.65
C LEU A 223 -4.62 0.84 9.01
N GLN A 224 -3.66 1.49 9.68
CA GLN A 224 -2.26 1.57 9.22
C GLN A 224 -1.56 0.21 9.29
N ALA A 225 -1.79 -0.57 10.35
CA ALA A 225 -1.31 -1.95 10.43
C ALA A 225 -1.90 -2.83 9.33
N TYR A 226 -3.22 -2.80 9.12
CA TYR A 226 -3.88 -3.56 8.06
C TYR A 226 -3.34 -3.20 6.67
N SER A 227 -3.28 -1.91 6.37
CA SER A 227 -2.84 -1.41 5.05
C SER A 227 -1.39 -1.77 4.77
N GLY A 228 -0.49 -1.65 5.76
CA GLY A 228 0.91 -2.04 5.63
C GLY A 228 1.12 -3.57 5.56
N LEU A 229 0.31 -4.37 6.26
CA LEU A 229 0.38 -5.84 6.15
C LEU A 229 -0.05 -6.33 4.76
N VAL A 230 -1.17 -5.82 4.22
CA VAL A 230 -1.69 -6.19 2.89
C VAL A 230 -0.79 -5.67 1.77
N ALA A 231 -0.25 -4.46 1.89
CA ALA A 231 0.63 -3.85 0.90
C ALA A 231 2.10 -4.32 0.97
N TYR A 232 2.42 -5.37 1.74
CA TYR A 232 3.80 -5.85 1.88
C TYR A 232 4.46 -6.16 0.55
N GLU A 233 3.82 -6.94 -0.33
CA GLU A 233 4.42 -7.33 -1.61
C GLU A 233 4.61 -6.17 -2.60
N PRO A 234 3.62 -5.30 -2.90
CA PRO A 234 3.85 -4.17 -3.80
C PRO A 234 4.94 -3.22 -3.28
N VAL A 235 4.97 -2.94 -1.97
CA VAL A 235 6.03 -2.11 -1.38
C VAL A 235 7.38 -2.82 -1.47
N TYR A 236 7.49 -4.09 -1.07
CA TYR A 236 8.71 -4.90 -1.19
C TYR A 236 9.29 -4.79 -2.60
N ARG A 237 8.48 -5.07 -3.63
CA ARG A 237 8.94 -5.07 -5.02
C ARG A 237 9.40 -3.68 -5.46
N ALA A 238 8.65 -2.63 -5.14
CA ALA A 238 9.02 -1.26 -5.49
C ALA A 238 10.27 -0.77 -4.74
N THR A 239 10.38 -1.01 -3.44
CA THR A 239 11.56 -0.56 -2.68
C THR A 239 12.81 -1.37 -3.00
N CYS A 240 12.65 -2.60 -3.51
CA CYS A 240 13.74 -3.44 -4.00
C CYS A 240 14.15 -3.17 -5.46
N LEU A 241 13.48 -2.27 -6.19
CA LEU A 241 13.97 -1.79 -7.49
C LEU A 241 15.34 -1.13 -7.32
N LYS A 242 16.30 -1.48 -8.18
CA LYS A 242 17.59 -0.81 -8.29
C LYS A 242 17.66 -0.04 -9.61
N ASN A 243 18.10 1.20 -9.52
CA ASN A 243 18.40 2.08 -10.64
C ASN A 243 19.50 1.44 -11.50
N ALA A 244 19.22 1.23 -12.79
CA ALA A 244 20.11 0.51 -13.70
C ALA A 244 21.42 1.25 -14.01
N GLU A 245 21.47 2.58 -13.83
CA GLU A 245 22.64 3.41 -14.11
C GLU A 245 23.61 3.48 -12.93
N THR A 246 23.09 3.56 -11.71
CA THR A 246 23.85 3.79 -10.47
C THR A 246 24.03 2.53 -9.62
N GLY A 247 23.15 1.53 -9.78
CA GLY A 247 23.07 0.36 -8.90
C GLY A 247 22.47 0.64 -7.51
N THR A 248 22.05 1.89 -7.22
CA THR A 248 21.37 2.26 -5.97
C THR A 248 19.90 1.87 -5.99
N TYR A 249 19.27 1.77 -4.82
CA TYR A 249 17.83 1.51 -4.74
C TYR A 249 17.01 2.73 -5.19
N CYS A 250 16.00 2.51 -6.04
CA CYS A 250 15.08 3.56 -6.49
C CYS A 250 14.39 4.29 -5.33
N PHE A 251 14.11 3.57 -4.22
CA PHE A 251 13.57 4.19 -3.01
C PHE A 251 14.60 5.05 -2.26
N SER A 252 15.88 4.63 -2.22
CA SER A 252 16.96 5.46 -1.66
C SER A 252 17.14 6.74 -2.48
N ASP A 253 17.18 6.63 -3.81
CA ASP A 253 17.31 7.78 -4.71
C ASP A 253 16.16 8.78 -4.46
N ALA A 254 14.92 8.30 -4.36
CA ALA A 254 13.74 9.13 -4.11
C ALA A 254 13.69 9.76 -2.70
N VAL A 255 14.13 9.05 -1.66
CA VAL A 255 14.18 9.58 -0.27
C VAL A 255 15.31 10.57 -0.07
N LEU A 256 16.42 10.41 -0.80
CA LEU A 256 17.63 11.22 -0.65
C LEU A 256 17.74 12.34 -1.69
N ASN A 257 16.75 12.51 -2.58
CA ASN A 257 16.76 13.55 -3.60
C ASN A 257 16.60 14.96 -2.99
N GLN A 258 17.73 15.63 -2.77
CA GLN A 258 17.78 17.01 -2.26
C GLN A 258 17.26 18.05 -3.26
N THR A 259 17.21 17.72 -4.56
CA THR A 259 16.67 18.58 -5.61
C THR A 259 15.14 18.51 -5.67
N ASN A 260 14.56 17.32 -5.44
CA ASN A 260 13.12 17.10 -5.42
C ASN A 260 12.69 16.26 -4.19
N PRO A 261 12.56 16.88 -3.00
CA PRO A 261 12.30 16.18 -1.74
C PRO A 261 10.84 15.67 -1.59
N VAL A 262 10.12 15.50 -2.71
CA VAL A 262 8.78 14.90 -2.76
C VAL A 262 8.71 13.60 -3.57
N ASP A 263 9.81 13.14 -4.18
CA ASP A 263 9.85 11.91 -4.98
C ASP A 263 9.40 10.66 -4.20
N PHE A 264 9.65 10.63 -2.89
CA PHE A 264 9.28 9.48 -2.06
C PHE A 264 7.75 9.31 -1.86
N TYR A 265 6.94 10.35 -2.07
CA TYR A 265 5.49 10.28 -1.77
C TYR A 265 4.75 9.23 -2.62
N THR A 266 5.24 8.90 -3.82
CA THR A 266 4.65 7.85 -4.67
C THR A 266 4.60 6.50 -3.95
N TYR A 267 5.62 6.15 -3.14
CA TYR A 267 5.67 4.91 -2.38
C TYR A 267 4.61 4.83 -1.27
N TYR A 268 4.13 5.97 -0.76
CA TYR A 268 3.05 6.03 0.24
C TYR A 268 1.67 5.70 -0.36
N THR A 269 1.53 5.73 -1.69
CA THR A 269 0.28 5.33 -2.35
C THR A 269 0.01 3.83 -2.23
N ALA A 270 1.07 3.01 -2.19
CA ALA A 270 0.96 1.57 -2.02
C ALA A 270 0.30 1.16 -0.70
N ILE A 271 0.50 1.95 0.36
CA ILE A 271 -0.03 1.73 1.71
C ILE A 271 -1.31 2.54 1.98
N GLY A 272 -1.96 3.05 0.92
CA GLY A 272 -3.31 3.63 0.98
C GLY A 272 -3.38 5.14 1.18
N MET A 273 -2.25 5.86 1.17
CA MET A 273 -2.24 7.32 1.28
C MET A 273 -2.27 7.99 -0.11
N THR A 274 -3.28 8.82 -0.38
CA THR A 274 -3.37 9.58 -1.64
C THR A 274 -2.19 10.54 -1.76
N MET A 275 -1.54 10.59 -2.94
CA MET A 275 -0.48 11.55 -3.22
C MET A 275 -1.04 12.99 -3.20
N PRO A 276 -0.42 13.96 -2.50
CA PRO A 276 -0.93 15.33 -2.45
C PRO A 276 -0.92 16.00 -3.84
N PRO A 277 -1.95 16.77 -4.24
CA PRO A 277 -2.05 17.35 -5.59
C PRO A 277 -0.92 18.31 -6.01
N ALA A 278 -0.10 18.79 -5.07
CA ALA A 278 1.04 19.66 -5.33
C ALA A 278 2.39 18.91 -5.42
N VAL A 279 2.38 17.57 -5.34
CA VAL A 279 3.57 16.73 -5.51
C VAL A 279 3.80 16.46 -6.99
N HIS A 280 4.98 16.85 -7.47
CA HIS A 280 5.44 16.61 -8.84
C HIS A 280 6.76 15.83 -8.75
N PRO A 281 6.73 14.49 -8.77
CA PRO A 281 7.93 13.66 -8.61
C PRO A 281 8.80 13.70 -9.87
N THR A 282 10.09 13.40 -9.72
CA THR A 282 11.07 13.40 -10.81
C THR A 282 10.75 12.31 -11.83
N CYS A 283 10.41 12.72 -13.05
CA CYS A 283 10.09 11.83 -14.17
C CYS A 283 11.33 11.06 -14.65
N ASN A 284 11.56 9.87 -14.10
CA ASN A 284 12.71 9.00 -14.38
C ASN A 284 12.30 7.52 -14.42
N GLN A 285 13.23 6.63 -14.80
CA GLN A 285 12.96 5.19 -14.92
C GLN A 285 12.49 4.56 -13.60
N CYS A 286 13.08 4.96 -12.47
CA CYS A 286 12.67 4.49 -11.14
C CYS A 286 11.20 4.81 -10.81
N LEU A 287 10.71 6.00 -11.21
CA LEU A 287 9.31 6.37 -11.04
C LEU A 287 8.38 5.57 -11.95
N HIS A 288 8.77 5.38 -13.22
CA HIS A 288 8.04 4.55 -14.19
C HIS A 288 7.88 3.11 -13.65
N ASP A 289 8.98 2.45 -13.30
CA ASP A 289 8.99 1.04 -12.90
C ASP A 289 8.26 0.81 -11.57
N THR A 290 8.36 1.78 -10.63
CA THR A 290 7.58 1.79 -9.39
C THR A 290 6.07 1.81 -9.70
N MET A 291 5.66 2.62 -10.67
CA MET A 291 4.25 2.76 -11.06
C MET A 291 3.75 1.62 -11.95
N GLU A 292 4.63 0.91 -12.68
CA GLU A 292 4.31 -0.35 -13.36
C GLU A 292 4.06 -1.47 -12.33
N ILE A 293 4.91 -1.59 -11.30
CA ILE A 293 4.67 -2.51 -10.18
C ILE A 293 3.32 -2.18 -9.54
N PHE A 294 3.07 -0.92 -9.16
CA PHE A 294 1.82 -0.54 -8.51
C PHE A 294 0.59 -0.76 -9.41
N ALA A 295 0.69 -0.63 -10.74
CA ALA A 295 -0.40 -0.98 -11.66
C ALA A 295 -0.82 -2.45 -11.52
N SER A 296 0.16 -3.36 -11.45
CA SER A 296 -0.10 -4.80 -11.36
C SER A 296 -0.84 -5.22 -10.08
N TYR A 297 -0.61 -4.50 -8.97
CA TYR A 297 -1.29 -4.76 -7.68
C TYR A 297 -2.61 -3.98 -7.52
N ALA A 298 -2.78 -2.83 -8.18
CA ALA A 298 -3.99 -2.02 -8.11
C ALA A 298 -5.26 -2.74 -8.62
N GLY A 299 -5.10 -3.74 -9.49
CA GLY A 299 -6.18 -4.64 -9.95
C GLY A 299 -6.58 -5.75 -8.97
N THR A 300 -5.88 -5.90 -7.83
CA THR A 300 -6.12 -6.97 -6.85
C THR A 300 -7.06 -6.49 -5.74
N ASP A 301 -8.02 -7.34 -5.35
CA ASP A 301 -8.95 -7.03 -4.26
C ASP A 301 -8.22 -6.87 -2.90
N ASN A 302 -8.76 -5.98 -2.07
CA ASN A 302 -8.27 -5.53 -0.76
C ASN A 302 -6.90 -4.82 -0.73
N GLN A 303 -6.17 -4.72 -1.86
CA GLN A 303 -4.96 -3.89 -1.93
C GLN A 303 -5.31 -2.40 -1.77
N PRO A 304 -4.59 -1.63 -0.93
CA PRO A 304 -4.84 -0.19 -0.79
C PRO A 304 -4.68 0.58 -2.11
N LEU A 305 -3.80 0.09 -3.00
CA LEU A 305 -3.60 0.58 -4.36
C LEU A 305 -4.89 0.66 -5.20
N ALA A 306 -5.87 -0.21 -4.96
CA ALA A 306 -7.15 -0.16 -5.68
C ALA A 306 -7.94 1.15 -5.43
N LYS A 307 -7.64 1.88 -4.33
CA LYS A 307 -8.19 3.22 -4.04
C LYS A 307 -7.27 4.36 -4.52
N THR A 308 -5.96 4.22 -4.37
CA THR A 308 -4.99 5.33 -4.56
C THR A 308 -4.37 5.39 -5.95
N TYR A 309 -4.21 4.25 -6.63
CA TYR A 309 -3.34 4.16 -7.81
C TYR A 309 -3.76 5.11 -8.94
N LEU A 310 -5.03 5.06 -9.39
CA LEU A 310 -5.48 5.86 -10.53
C LEU A 310 -5.34 7.38 -10.28
N SER A 311 -5.55 7.84 -9.04
CA SER A 311 -5.35 9.26 -8.69
C SER A 311 -3.88 9.67 -8.80
N CYS A 312 -2.95 8.80 -8.35
CA CYS A 312 -1.51 9.04 -8.47
C CYS A 312 -1.03 8.93 -9.92
N ALA A 313 -1.48 7.90 -10.66
CA ALA A 313 -1.14 7.69 -12.05
C ALA A 313 -1.55 8.86 -12.93
N ASN A 314 -2.79 9.36 -12.80
CA ASN A 314 -3.26 10.53 -13.56
C ASN A 314 -2.44 11.80 -13.25
N GLN A 315 -2.03 12.00 -12.00
CA GLN A 315 -1.19 13.14 -11.60
C GLN A 315 0.24 13.04 -12.13
N ILE A 316 0.80 11.83 -12.16
CA ILE A 316 2.13 11.54 -12.71
C ILE A 316 2.13 11.67 -14.24
N ASP A 317 1.15 11.08 -14.94
CA ASP A 317 1.03 11.14 -16.40
C ASP A 317 0.85 12.59 -16.88
N ALA A 318 0.03 13.38 -16.19
CA ALA A 318 -0.13 14.81 -16.45
C ALA A 318 1.13 15.67 -16.15
N THR A 319 2.05 15.17 -15.32
CA THR A 319 3.32 15.84 -14.99
C THR A 319 4.46 15.41 -15.92
N CYS A 320 4.52 14.13 -16.27
CA CYS A 320 5.65 13.50 -16.97
C CYS A 320 5.42 13.27 -18.46
N GLY A 321 4.19 13.42 -18.96
CA GLY A 321 3.80 13.22 -20.35
C GLY A 321 2.87 12.03 -20.53
N VAL A 322 1.98 12.13 -21.51
CA VAL A 322 0.92 11.14 -21.76
C VAL A 322 1.50 9.77 -22.11
N GLY A 323 1.11 8.75 -21.35
CA GLY A 323 1.60 7.38 -21.50
C GLY A 323 2.87 7.09 -20.72
N PHE A 324 3.30 7.97 -19.79
CA PHE A 324 4.39 7.69 -18.87
C PHE A 324 4.00 6.69 -17.78
N VAL A 325 2.71 6.55 -17.46
CA VAL A 325 2.17 5.51 -16.55
C VAL A 325 0.80 4.98 -17.00
N ALA A 326 0.43 3.80 -16.50
CA ALA A 326 -0.80 3.10 -16.90
C ALA A 326 -2.07 3.72 -16.27
N THR A 327 -2.57 4.82 -16.85
CA THR A 327 -3.77 5.54 -16.37
C THR A 327 -5.11 4.83 -16.63
N ASN A 328 -5.15 3.83 -17.53
CA ASN A 328 -6.36 3.10 -17.91
C ASN A 328 -6.27 1.62 -17.53
N ILE A 329 -6.42 1.32 -16.23
CA ILE A 329 -6.49 -0.04 -15.69
C ILE A 329 -7.79 -0.27 -14.92
N LYS A 330 -8.23 -1.54 -14.85
CA LYS A 330 -9.30 -1.94 -13.94
C LYS A 330 -8.72 -2.12 -12.53
N THR A 331 -9.17 -1.32 -11.57
CA THR A 331 -8.84 -1.51 -10.15
C THR A 331 -9.65 -2.66 -9.52
N GLY A 332 -9.12 -3.20 -8.42
CA GLY A 332 -9.84 -4.12 -7.53
C GLY A 332 -10.88 -3.41 -6.66
N THR A 333 -11.53 -4.18 -5.80
CA THR A 333 -12.42 -3.69 -4.73
C THR A 333 -11.71 -3.74 -3.38
N VAL A 334 -12.13 -2.93 -2.41
CA VAL A 334 -11.61 -2.98 -1.03
C VAL A 334 -12.80 -2.85 -0.09
N ALA A 335 -13.01 -3.83 0.79
CA ALA A 335 -14.11 -3.80 1.75
C ALA A 335 -14.08 -2.54 2.63
N ALA A 336 -15.25 -1.99 2.97
CA ALA A 336 -15.31 -0.93 3.96
C ALA A 336 -15.18 -1.51 5.39
N PRO A 337 -14.52 -0.82 6.33
CA PRO A 337 -14.47 -1.27 7.72
C PRO A 337 -15.88 -1.40 8.30
N GLY A 338 -16.21 -2.57 8.86
CA GLY A 338 -17.54 -2.87 9.39
C GLY A 338 -18.56 -3.44 8.40
N GLU A 339 -18.25 -3.55 7.09
CA GLU A 339 -19.07 -4.34 6.16
C GLU A 339 -18.92 -5.84 6.45
N LYS A 340 -19.77 -6.35 7.35
CA LYS A 340 -19.93 -7.79 7.55
C LYS A 340 -20.32 -8.42 6.23
N SER A 341 -19.44 -9.26 5.67
CA SER A 341 -19.68 -9.96 4.40
C SER A 341 -20.97 -10.77 4.49
N ALA A 342 -22.05 -10.22 3.97
CA ALA A 342 -23.33 -10.89 3.87
C ALA A 342 -23.16 -12.05 2.87
N ALA A 343 -22.97 -13.25 3.40
CA ALA A 343 -22.93 -14.47 2.60
C ALA A 343 -24.16 -14.49 1.69
N SER A 344 -23.95 -14.46 0.38
CA SER A 344 -24.99 -14.18 -0.60
C SER A 344 -26.02 -15.31 -0.63
N LEU A 345 -27.05 -15.18 0.21
CA LEU A 345 -28.18 -16.10 0.25
C LEU A 345 -28.89 -16.01 -1.11
N PRO A 346 -28.98 -17.12 -1.87
CA PRO A 346 -29.61 -17.09 -3.18
C PRO A 346 -31.07 -16.66 -3.02
N ARG A 347 -31.44 -15.56 -3.69
CA ARG A 347 -32.84 -15.09 -3.77
C ARG A 347 -33.69 -16.18 -4.42
N MET A 348 -34.32 -17.03 -3.62
CA MET A 348 -35.37 -17.92 -4.10
C MET A 348 -36.54 -17.05 -4.57
N SER A 349 -36.72 -16.97 -5.88
CA SER A 349 -37.78 -16.18 -6.50
C SER A 349 -39.13 -16.85 -6.23
N VAL A 350 -39.90 -16.27 -5.31
CA VAL A 350 -41.24 -16.76 -4.97
C VAL A 350 -42.19 -16.41 -6.12
N MET A 351 -42.41 -17.37 -7.02
CA MET A 351 -43.48 -17.26 -8.03
C MET A 351 -44.84 -17.28 -7.35
N THR A 352 -45.45 -16.10 -7.19
CA THR A 352 -46.82 -15.94 -6.72
C THR A 352 -47.82 -16.28 -7.83
N THR A 353 -48.02 -17.57 -8.09
CA THR A 353 -49.12 -18.04 -8.95
C THR A 353 -50.46 -17.65 -8.34
N GLY A 354 -51.26 -16.86 -9.07
CA GLY A 354 -52.43 -16.18 -8.52
C GLY A 354 -53.60 -17.10 -8.15
N LEU A 355 -54.27 -16.80 -7.04
CA LEU A 355 -55.52 -17.42 -6.62
C LEU A 355 -56.71 -16.54 -7.02
N ALA A 356 -57.24 -16.74 -8.23
CA ALA A 356 -58.31 -15.92 -8.81
C ALA A 356 -59.53 -16.77 -9.24
N ALA A 357 -60.17 -17.44 -8.28
CA ALA A 357 -61.43 -18.17 -8.45
C ALA A 357 -62.19 -18.24 -7.11
N MET A 358 -63.47 -18.66 -7.15
CA MET A 358 -64.36 -18.91 -6.00
C MET A 358 -65.03 -17.68 -5.33
N ILE A 359 -65.68 -16.82 -6.13
CA ILE A 359 -66.86 -16.04 -5.68
C ILE A 359 -68.06 -16.40 -6.58
N ALA A 360 -68.65 -17.58 -6.39
CA ALA A 360 -69.84 -18.02 -7.14
C ALA A 360 -70.61 -19.22 -6.53
N ALA A 361 -70.67 -19.40 -5.20
CA ALA A 361 -71.43 -20.50 -4.58
C ALA A 361 -71.79 -20.29 -3.10
N LEU A 362 -72.57 -19.26 -2.75
CA LEU A 362 -73.24 -19.20 -1.43
C LEU A 362 -74.62 -18.54 -1.49
N LEU A 363 -75.48 -19.05 -2.37
CA LEU A 363 -76.92 -18.84 -2.34
C LEU A 363 -77.63 -20.18 -2.57
N ILE A 364 -77.69 -21.01 -1.53
CA ILE A 364 -78.59 -22.17 -1.35
C ILE A 364 -78.43 -22.67 0.10
N VAL A 365 -79.54 -23.02 0.74
CA VAL A 365 -79.73 -23.39 2.17
C VAL A 365 -79.71 -22.21 3.17
N LEU A 366 -80.92 -21.95 3.70
CA LEU A 366 -81.29 -21.11 4.86
C LEU A 366 -80.97 -19.61 4.75
#